data_AF-A0A957FJW8-F1
#
_entry.id   AF-A0A957FJW8-F1
#
_cell.length_a   1.000
_cell.length_b   1.000
_cell.length_c   1.000
_cell.angle_alpha   90.00
_cell.angle_beta   90.00
_cell.angle_gamma   90.00
#
_symmetry.space_group_name_H-M   'P 1'
#
loop_
_entity.id
_entity.type
_entity.pdbx_description
1 polymer ?
#
loop_
_entity_poly.entity_id
_entity_poly.type
_entity_poly.pdbx_seq_one_letter_code
_entity_poly.pdbx_strand_id
1 'polypeptide(L)'
;LGATTAAFVDWPKRRLWLLFGGIVIIATVILDIYLPVQAVNIPYTRYSISYSDLVTTITWLILSGTIVTRTWRDFRRTTFPWHANRLLFWLILLSFTFTGEALLFFNYTGLTLTGQIIRFLGVFGLTYAVSSHRIIDVRTKSQSALAFILITIISALPLAGTIIFVQNVTQNQPFAFVYMLIAVVVGFIFYAPFRRIIEKLFQRLLVGEGVDTSQVLRHYSQDIYQILDVQQLSQVVIGTLSDLLDVQRGALMLINNNQNGYTIAPIPALGAINRQKTQLPPKSLFIKTLSQMHQPLLQYELDFNRDYASLDPAIRSWLQEMAMDVYVPVIATNNLEGVIAVGPKKSGVPYQPGELELMQILADQTVVALQNARLYSELGQQNEKIRRLNLDLTGQNERLEIMDRVKSDFITIASHELRTPLTQVKGYTDILNSMNEESDLSREQTREIINHIIRAGDRLDVLI
;
A
#
# COMPACT_ATOMS: atom_id res chain seq x y z
N LEU A 1 -20.40 -7.75 -1.06
CA LEU A 1 -20.99 -6.43 -0.72
C LEU A 1 -21.81 -6.42 0.60
N GLY A 2 -21.62 -7.34 1.55
CA GLY A 2 -22.58 -7.46 2.68
C GLY A 2 -22.05 -7.59 4.11
N ALA A 3 -20.74 -7.52 4.41
CA ALA A 3 -20.27 -7.94 5.75
C ALA A 3 -19.09 -7.17 6.37
N THR A 4 -18.53 -6.13 5.75
CA THR A 4 -17.23 -5.58 6.19
C THR A 4 -17.28 -4.36 7.11
N THR A 5 -18.45 -3.76 7.34
CA THR A 5 -18.56 -2.46 8.04
C THR A 5 -19.24 -2.51 9.40
N ALA A 6 -19.70 -3.68 9.85
CA ALA A 6 -20.26 -3.88 11.19
C ALA A 6 -19.18 -3.93 12.30
N ALA A 7 -17.91 -3.75 11.96
CA ALA A 7 -16.82 -3.68 12.92
C ALA A 7 -16.78 -2.28 13.57
N PHE A 8 -17.21 -2.25 14.83
CA PHE A 8 -16.74 -1.37 15.90
C PHE A 8 -17.20 0.08 15.94
N VAL A 9 -18.24 0.26 16.77
CA VAL A 9 -18.15 1.11 17.96
C VAL A 9 -18.66 0.27 19.13
N ASP A 10 -17.80 -0.59 19.69
CA ASP A 10 -18.16 -1.39 20.86
C ASP A 10 -18.09 -0.47 22.09
N TRP A 11 -19.20 0.18 22.43
CA TRP A 11 -19.27 1.09 23.57
C TRP A 11 -19.06 0.29 24.86
N PRO A 12 -17.95 0.51 25.60
CA PRO A 12 -17.82 -0.11 26.91
C PRO A 12 -19.01 0.34 27.76
N LYS A 13 -19.76 -0.64 28.29
CA LYS A 13 -20.98 -0.42 29.07
C LYS A 13 -22.15 0.20 28.28
N ARG A 14 -22.32 -0.12 26.99
CA ARG A 14 -23.47 0.30 26.15
C ARG A 14 -24.83 0.17 26.85
N ARG A 15 -25.06 -0.95 27.55
CA ARG A 15 -26.32 -1.19 28.29
C ARG A 15 -26.55 -0.17 29.41
N LEU A 16 -25.51 0.25 30.13
CA LEU A 16 -25.63 1.25 31.20
C LEU A 16 -25.98 2.64 30.66
N TRP A 17 -25.43 3.04 29.51
CA TRP A 17 -25.77 4.31 28.88
C TRP A 17 -27.19 4.34 28.31
N LEU A 18 -27.66 3.22 27.72
CA LEU A 18 -29.05 3.10 27.27
C LEU A 18 -30.03 3.13 28.45
N LEU A 19 -29.70 2.45 29.56
CA LEU A 19 -30.49 2.51 30.79
C LEU A 19 -30.51 3.91 31.38
N PHE A 20 -29.37 4.60 31.44
CA PHE A 20 -29.30 5.97 31.94
C PHE A 20 -30.14 6.93 31.08
N GLY A 21 -30.00 6.87 29.75
CA GLY A 21 -30.82 7.68 28.84
C GLY A 21 -32.32 7.39 28.96
N GLY A 22 -32.70 6.11 29.08
CA GLY A 22 -34.10 5.70 29.28
C GLY A 22 -34.68 6.19 30.61
N ILE A 23 -33.93 6.05 31.70
CA ILE A 23 -34.32 6.54 33.04
C ILE A 23 -34.50 8.05 33.02
N VAL A 24 -33.59 8.77 32.35
CA VAL A 24 -33.66 10.22 32.22
C VAL A 24 -34.92 10.63 31.46
N ILE A 25 -35.21 10.03 30.30
CA ILE A 25 -36.42 10.34 29.51
C ILE A 25 -37.68 10.08 30.35
N ILE A 26 -37.76 8.93 31.03
CA ILE A 26 -38.91 8.57 31.87
C ILE A 26 -39.06 9.56 33.03
N ALA A 27 -37.96 9.93 33.70
CA ALA A 27 -37.99 10.93 34.77
C ALA A 27 -38.47 12.29 34.26
N THR A 28 -38.07 12.67 33.05
CA THR A 28 -38.47 13.95 32.44
C THR A 28 -39.96 13.96 32.12
N VAL A 29 -40.49 12.88 31.54
CA VAL A 29 -41.93 12.71 31.26
C VAL A 29 -42.75 12.70 32.54
N ILE A 30 -42.27 12.02 33.59
CA ILE A 30 -42.93 12.00 34.90
C ILE A 30 -42.93 13.41 35.52
N LEU A 31 -41.83 14.15 35.44
CA LEU A 31 -41.75 15.54 35.91
C LEU A 31 -42.72 16.45 35.16
N ASP A 32 -42.89 16.27 33.85
CA ASP A 32 -43.82 17.05 33.03
C ASP A 32 -45.31 16.73 33.34
N ILE A 33 -45.59 15.49 33.74
CA ILE A 33 -46.95 15.06 34.14
C ILE A 33 -47.30 15.53 35.56
N TYR A 34 -46.33 15.54 36.49
CA TYR A 34 -46.61 15.73 37.93
C TYR A 34 -46.27 17.12 38.48
N LEU A 35 -45.41 17.91 37.84
CA LEU A 35 -45.16 19.28 38.28
C LEU A 35 -46.23 20.20 37.67
N PRO A 36 -47.04 20.90 38.49
CA PRO A 36 -47.99 21.88 37.99
C PRO A 36 -47.25 22.96 37.20
N VAL A 37 -47.91 23.52 36.18
CA VAL A 37 -47.45 24.62 35.29
C VAL A 37 -47.23 25.91 36.09
N GLN A 38 -46.29 25.91 37.02
CA GLN A 38 -45.76 27.12 37.61
C GLN A 38 -44.67 27.59 36.66
N ALA A 39 -44.96 28.68 35.96
CA ALA A 39 -44.04 29.25 35.00
C ALA A 39 -43.13 30.26 35.69
N VAL A 40 -41.82 30.11 35.51
CA VAL A 40 -40.84 31.12 35.94
C VAL A 40 -40.87 32.24 34.90
N ASN A 41 -41.30 33.43 35.32
CA ASN A 41 -41.21 34.62 34.48
C ASN A 41 -39.74 35.02 34.35
N ILE A 42 -39.22 35.06 33.13
CA ILE A 42 -37.86 35.52 32.88
C ILE A 42 -37.85 37.05 33.07
N PRO A 43 -36.99 37.61 33.94
CA PRO A 43 -36.92 39.05 34.17
C PRO A 43 -36.77 39.82 32.86
N TYR A 44 -37.52 40.92 32.70
CA TYR A 44 -37.50 41.81 31.53
C TYR A 44 -38.03 41.22 30.21
N THR A 45 -38.71 40.06 30.23
CA THR A 45 -39.40 39.53 29.04
C THR A 45 -40.87 39.21 29.34
N ARG A 46 -41.73 39.17 28.31
CA ARG A 46 -43.13 38.71 28.44
C ARG A 46 -43.26 37.16 28.47
N TYR A 47 -42.15 36.45 28.58
CA TYR A 47 -42.10 35.00 28.43
C TYR A 47 -41.96 34.30 29.78
N SER A 48 -42.73 33.23 29.93
CA SER A 48 -42.71 32.37 31.10
C SER A 48 -42.31 30.97 30.66
N ILE A 49 -41.35 30.36 31.37
CA ILE A 49 -40.87 28.99 31.08
C ILE A 49 -41.40 28.07 32.16
N SER A 50 -42.01 26.94 31.78
CA SER A 50 -42.43 25.91 32.73
C SER A 50 -41.23 25.32 33.47
N TYR A 51 -41.39 24.92 34.72
CA TYR A 51 -40.36 24.14 35.43
C TYR A 51 -40.01 22.84 34.70
N SER A 52 -40.98 22.21 34.04
CA SER A 52 -40.74 21.00 33.25
C SER A 52 -39.86 21.26 32.02
N ASP A 53 -40.10 22.35 31.30
CA ASP A 53 -39.27 22.79 30.16
C ASP A 53 -37.83 23.11 30.62
N LEU A 54 -37.67 23.77 31.77
CA LEU A 54 -36.37 24.07 32.34
C LEU A 54 -35.59 22.80 32.70
N VAL A 55 -36.23 21.86 33.40
CA VAL A 55 -35.58 20.60 33.78
C VAL A 55 -35.22 19.80 32.54
N THR A 56 -36.13 19.68 31.57
CA THR A 56 -35.88 19.01 30.29
C THR A 56 -34.68 19.61 29.56
N THR A 57 -34.63 20.95 29.46
CA THR A 57 -33.55 21.67 28.77
C THR A 57 -32.20 21.45 29.46
N ILE A 58 -32.15 21.54 30.79
CA ILE A 58 -30.92 21.35 31.57
C ILE A 58 -30.43 19.91 31.44
N THR A 59 -31.32 18.93 31.61
CA THR A 59 -31.01 17.52 31.49
C THR A 59 -30.50 17.16 30.10
N TRP A 60 -31.13 17.72 29.06
CA TRP A 60 -30.71 17.57 27.68
C TRP A 60 -29.34 18.23 27.40
N LEU A 61 -29.06 19.41 27.96
CA LEU A 61 -27.75 20.08 27.84
C LEU A 61 -26.62 19.27 28.49
N ILE A 62 -26.89 18.64 29.64
CA ILE A 62 -25.92 17.78 30.33
C ILE A 62 -25.63 16.51 29.50
N LEU A 63 -26.68 15.86 29.00
CA LEU A 63 -26.53 14.67 28.15
C LEU A 63 -25.80 14.98 26.84
N SER A 64 -26.20 16.04 26.13
CA SER A 64 -25.56 16.42 24.87
C SER A 64 -24.10 16.83 25.08
N GLY A 65 -23.81 17.62 26.13
CA GLY A 65 -22.46 18.02 26.50
C GLY A 65 -21.55 16.84 26.88
N THR A 66 -22.06 15.85 27.63
CA THR A 66 -21.29 14.65 27.98
C THR A 66 -20.97 13.79 26.76
N ILE A 67 -21.90 13.65 25.81
CA ILE A 67 -21.69 12.94 24.55
C ILE A 67 -20.63 13.67 23.72
N VAL A 68 -20.78 14.97 23.48
CA VAL A 68 -19.83 15.77 22.67
C VAL A 68 -18.43 15.76 23.28
N THR A 69 -18.30 15.98 24.59
CA THR A 69 -16.98 16.00 25.26
C THR A 69 -16.30 14.63 25.24
N ARG A 70 -17.08 13.54 25.34
CA ARG A 70 -16.55 12.18 25.21
C ARG A 70 -16.09 11.89 23.79
N THR A 71 -16.91 12.18 22.79
CA THR A 71 -16.55 12.02 21.37
C THR A 71 -15.33 12.86 21.01
N TRP A 72 -15.21 14.08 21.55
CA TRP A 72 -14.04 14.94 21.38
C TRP A 72 -12.78 14.35 22.02
N ARG A 73 -12.90 13.80 23.22
CA ARG A 73 -11.78 13.14 23.92
C ARG A 73 -11.32 11.90 23.17
N ASP A 74 -12.25 11.10 22.68
CA ASP A 74 -11.96 9.90 21.89
C ASP A 74 -11.31 10.29 20.56
N PHE A 75 -11.80 11.34 19.90
CA PHE A 75 -11.17 11.92 18.71
C PHE A 75 -9.71 12.32 18.97
N ARG A 76 -9.43 13.04 20.06
CA ARG A 76 -8.06 13.49 20.40
C ARG A 76 -7.10 12.34 20.78
N ARG A 77 -7.62 11.22 21.27
CA ARG A 77 -6.81 10.05 21.65
C ARG A 77 -6.61 9.06 20.50
N THR A 78 -7.38 9.19 19.44
CA THR A 78 -7.33 8.27 18.31
C THR A 78 -6.09 8.56 17.46
N THR A 79 -5.19 7.58 17.37
CA THR A 79 -3.97 7.66 16.55
C THR A 79 -4.25 7.42 15.07
N PHE A 80 -5.29 6.65 14.75
CA PHE A 80 -5.65 6.27 13.39
C PHE A 80 -6.57 7.29 12.72
N PRO A 81 -6.16 7.95 11.61
CA PRO A 81 -6.88 9.15 11.23
C PRO A 81 -8.19 8.92 10.46
N TRP A 82 -8.50 7.73 9.94
CA TRP A 82 -9.84 7.43 9.41
C TRP A 82 -10.87 7.34 10.56
N HIS A 83 -10.47 6.77 11.72
CA HIS A 83 -11.30 6.75 12.92
C HIS A 83 -11.42 8.14 13.51
N ALA A 84 -10.33 8.92 13.51
CA ALA A 84 -10.37 10.32 13.89
C ALA A 84 -11.33 11.11 12.96
N ASN A 85 -11.27 10.90 11.64
CA ASN A 85 -12.17 11.55 10.69
C ASN A 85 -13.64 11.13 10.90
N ARG A 86 -13.90 9.84 11.13
CA ARG A 86 -15.24 9.34 11.47
C ARG A 86 -15.75 9.98 12.76
N LEU A 87 -14.96 9.97 13.83
CA LEU A 87 -15.33 10.60 15.11
C LEU A 87 -15.55 12.11 14.95
N LEU A 88 -14.76 12.78 14.12
CA LEU A 88 -14.94 14.19 13.81
C LEU A 88 -16.25 14.43 13.02
N PHE A 89 -16.59 13.56 12.06
CA PHE A 89 -17.87 13.60 11.36
C PHE A 89 -19.05 13.44 12.32
N TRP A 90 -18.98 12.43 13.18
CA TRP A 90 -19.99 12.19 14.22
C TRP A 90 -20.09 13.39 15.17
N LEU A 91 -18.96 13.97 15.57
CA LEU A 91 -18.92 15.13 16.46
C LEU A 91 -19.64 16.34 15.82
N ILE A 92 -19.35 16.67 14.56
CA ILE A 92 -20.01 17.79 13.86
C ILE A 92 -21.52 17.55 13.76
N LEU A 93 -21.93 16.35 13.35
CA LEU A 93 -23.35 16.04 13.15
C LEU A 93 -24.13 15.96 14.46
N LEU A 94 -23.52 15.43 15.52
CA LEU A 94 -24.08 15.47 16.87
C LEU A 94 -24.19 16.91 17.36
N SER A 95 -23.17 17.74 17.15
CA SER A 95 -23.23 19.16 17.46
C SER A 95 -24.36 19.87 16.72
N PHE A 96 -24.56 19.63 15.42
CA PHE A 96 -25.70 20.20 14.68
C PHE A 96 -27.04 19.71 15.21
N THR A 97 -27.20 18.40 15.39
CA THR A 97 -28.44 17.83 15.94
C THR A 97 -28.75 18.45 17.29
N PHE A 98 -27.73 18.59 18.13
CA PHE A 98 -27.88 19.15 19.45
C PHE A 98 -28.18 20.65 19.40
N THR A 99 -27.40 21.46 18.71
CA THR A 99 -27.67 22.89 18.56
C THR A 99 -29.06 23.16 17.97
N GLY A 100 -29.51 22.34 17.02
CA GLY A 100 -30.85 22.42 16.46
C GLY A 100 -31.95 22.20 17.50
N GLU A 101 -31.84 21.14 18.31
CA GLU A 101 -32.75 20.88 19.44
C GLU A 101 -32.68 21.98 20.52
N ALA A 102 -31.48 22.47 20.84
CA ALA A 102 -31.30 23.56 21.80
C ALA A 102 -32.09 24.82 21.41
N LEU A 103 -32.10 25.15 20.11
CA LEU A 103 -32.86 26.28 19.57
C LEU A 103 -34.38 26.09 19.66
N LEU A 104 -34.87 24.83 19.65
CA LEU A 104 -36.29 24.53 19.75
C LEU A 104 -36.84 24.73 21.17
N PHE A 105 -36.02 24.51 22.20
CA PHE A 105 -36.40 24.84 23.58
C PHE A 105 -36.66 26.35 23.76
N PHE A 106 -36.02 27.20 22.95
CA PHE A 106 -36.24 28.64 22.92
C PHE A 106 -37.29 29.05 21.86
N ASN A 107 -38.41 28.33 21.81
CA ASN A 107 -39.54 28.52 20.88
C ASN A 107 -40.02 29.99 20.77
N TYR A 108 -39.84 30.77 21.84
CA TYR A 108 -40.22 32.18 21.95
C TYR A 108 -39.36 33.19 21.15
N THR A 109 -38.23 32.76 20.58
CA THR A 109 -37.26 33.64 19.89
C THR A 109 -37.53 33.79 18.39
N GLY A 110 -38.51 33.07 17.83
CA GLY A 110 -38.75 33.02 16.38
C GLY A 110 -37.70 32.21 15.60
N LEU A 111 -36.73 31.59 16.30
CA LEU A 111 -35.68 30.76 15.71
C LEU A 111 -36.09 29.30 15.48
N THR A 112 -37.37 28.97 15.63
CA THR A 112 -37.89 27.60 15.49
C THR A 112 -37.59 27.00 14.13
N LEU A 113 -37.83 27.74 13.05
CA LEU A 113 -37.57 27.31 11.68
C LEU A 113 -36.07 27.05 11.47
N THR A 114 -35.21 27.94 11.98
CA THR A 114 -33.75 27.77 11.95
C THR A 114 -33.31 26.53 12.74
N GLY A 115 -33.85 26.33 13.94
CA GLY A 115 -33.57 25.16 14.78
C GLY A 115 -33.98 23.85 14.12
N GLN A 116 -35.16 23.81 13.50
CA GLN A 116 -35.63 22.64 12.75
C GLN A 116 -34.71 22.31 11.57
N ILE A 117 -34.31 23.30 10.76
CA ILE A 117 -33.40 23.08 9.63
C ILE A 117 -32.07 22.50 10.10
N ILE A 118 -31.47 23.10 11.14
CA ILE A 118 -30.18 22.63 11.69
C ILE A 118 -30.32 21.20 12.22
N ARG A 119 -31.41 20.90 12.93
CA ARG A 119 -31.69 19.54 13.43
C ARG A 119 -31.84 18.54 12.29
N PHE A 120 -32.61 18.87 11.25
CA PHE A 120 -32.80 17.99 10.09
C PHE A 120 -31.49 17.70 9.36
N LEU A 121 -30.62 18.71 9.17
CA LEU A 121 -29.29 18.51 8.60
C LEU A 121 -28.43 17.58 9.45
N GLY A 122 -28.45 17.75 10.77
CA GLY A 122 -27.75 16.87 11.71
C GLY A 122 -28.24 15.43 11.63
N VAL A 123 -29.57 15.22 11.72
CA VAL A 123 -30.19 13.88 11.67
C VAL A 123 -29.95 13.20 10.32
N PHE A 124 -30.16 13.91 9.21
CA PHE A 124 -29.91 13.35 7.87
C PHE A 124 -28.43 12.95 7.70
N GLY A 125 -27.51 13.78 8.18
CA GLY A 125 -26.09 13.45 8.18
C GLY A 125 -25.76 12.24 9.06
N LEU A 126 -26.40 12.08 10.23
CA LEU A 126 -26.23 10.89 11.07
C LEU A 126 -26.79 9.64 10.40
N THR A 127 -27.94 9.72 9.75
CA THR A 127 -28.51 8.64 8.95
C THR A 127 -27.56 8.25 7.82
N TYR A 128 -26.96 9.23 7.14
CA TYR A 128 -25.91 8.99 6.16
C TYR A 128 -24.67 8.33 6.78
N ALA A 129 -24.20 8.79 7.95
CA ALA A 129 -23.04 8.25 8.67
C ALA A 129 -23.21 6.77 9.07
N VAL A 130 -24.45 6.34 9.32
CA VAL A 130 -24.81 4.97 9.69
C VAL A 130 -25.02 4.09 8.45
N SER A 131 -25.67 4.61 7.40
CA SER A 131 -25.97 3.85 6.18
C SER A 131 -24.79 3.74 5.20
N SER A 132 -23.91 4.74 5.18
CA SER A 132 -22.82 4.81 4.22
C SER A 132 -21.58 4.07 4.69
N HIS A 133 -21.05 3.24 3.81
CA HIS A 133 -19.84 2.45 4.06
C HIS A 133 -18.55 3.30 3.93
N ARG A 134 -18.63 4.45 3.27
CA ARG A 134 -17.55 5.44 3.15
C ARG A 134 -18.07 6.79 3.63
N ILE A 135 -17.48 7.30 4.71
CA ILE A 135 -17.82 8.62 5.26
C ILE A 135 -16.98 9.68 4.56
N ILE A 136 -17.58 10.84 4.32
CA ILE A 136 -16.92 11.99 3.71
C ILE A 136 -15.68 12.36 4.54
N ASP A 137 -14.55 12.64 3.88
CA ASP A 137 -13.38 13.19 4.56
C ASP A 137 -13.69 14.60 5.05
N VAL A 138 -13.94 14.71 6.34
CA VAL A 138 -14.36 15.95 6.98
C VAL A 138 -13.19 16.90 7.13
N ARG A 139 -11.96 16.42 7.31
CA ARG A 139 -10.82 17.32 7.50
C ARG A 139 -10.53 18.10 6.21
N THR A 140 -10.52 17.43 5.06
CA THR A 140 -10.27 18.08 3.76
C THR A 140 -11.50 18.82 3.24
N LYS A 141 -12.69 18.23 3.38
CA LYS A 141 -13.94 18.88 2.94
C LYS A 141 -14.38 20.00 3.87
N SER A 142 -14.08 19.98 5.16
CA SER A 142 -14.39 21.12 6.05
C SER A 142 -13.60 22.36 5.67
N GLN A 143 -12.33 22.23 5.30
CA GLN A 143 -11.54 23.36 4.79
C GLN A 143 -12.13 23.91 3.49
N SER A 144 -12.54 23.02 2.57
CA SER A 144 -13.19 23.41 1.32
C SER A 144 -14.58 24.05 1.56
N ALA A 145 -15.36 23.51 2.50
CA ALA A 145 -16.68 24.02 2.86
C ALA A 145 -16.58 25.35 3.60
N LEU A 146 -15.62 25.50 4.52
CA LEU A 146 -15.32 26.77 5.18
C LEU A 146 -14.85 27.80 4.16
N ALA A 147 -13.97 27.43 3.23
CA ALA A 147 -13.56 28.30 2.14
C ALA A 147 -14.78 28.72 1.31
N PHE A 148 -15.64 27.79 0.90
CA PHE A 148 -16.86 28.09 0.16
C PHE A 148 -17.81 29.04 0.92
N ILE A 149 -18.03 28.79 2.21
CA ILE A 149 -18.86 29.64 3.08
C ILE A 149 -18.24 31.04 3.21
N LEU A 150 -16.93 31.13 3.48
CA LEU A 150 -16.22 32.40 3.60
C LEU A 150 -16.21 33.17 2.28
N ILE A 151 -15.92 32.51 1.16
CA ILE A 151 -16.00 33.10 -0.19
C ILE A 151 -17.43 33.62 -0.44
N THR A 152 -18.46 32.84 -0.11
CA THR A 152 -19.87 33.25 -0.29
C THR A 152 -20.22 34.44 0.58
N ILE A 153 -19.87 34.42 1.87
CA ILE A 153 -20.12 35.53 2.80
C ILE A 153 -19.38 36.79 2.36
N ILE A 154 -18.07 36.68 2.11
CA ILE A 154 -17.22 37.81 1.71
C ILE A 154 -17.70 38.37 0.37
N SER A 155 -18.10 37.54 -0.59
CA SER A 155 -18.65 38.00 -1.87
C SER A 155 -20.06 38.59 -1.76
N ALA A 156 -20.84 38.21 -0.75
CA ALA A 156 -22.16 38.80 -0.48
C ALA A 156 -22.07 40.16 0.24
N LEU A 157 -20.99 40.43 0.98
CA LEU A 157 -20.81 41.69 1.72
C LEU A 157 -20.90 42.96 0.83
N PRO A 158 -20.23 43.04 -0.33
CA PRO A 158 -20.40 44.17 -1.24
C PRO A 158 -21.84 44.36 -1.71
N LEU A 159 -22.55 43.28 -2.02
CA LEU A 159 -23.97 43.34 -2.43
C LEU A 159 -24.83 43.93 -1.31
N ALA A 160 -24.72 43.39 -0.09
CA ALA A 160 -25.42 43.93 1.07
C ALA A 160 -25.04 45.40 1.32
N GLY A 161 -23.76 45.75 1.19
CA GLY A 161 -23.25 47.11 1.32
C GLY A 161 -23.85 48.07 0.28
N THR A 162 -23.98 47.66 -1.00
CA THR A 162 -24.62 48.47 -2.03
C THR A 162 -26.10 48.71 -1.75
N ILE A 163 -26.82 47.70 -1.26
CA ILE A 163 -28.24 47.82 -0.89
C ILE A 163 -28.40 48.80 0.26
N ILE A 164 -27.60 48.65 1.33
CA ILE A 164 -27.64 49.53 2.51
C ILE A 164 -27.25 50.97 2.12
N PHE A 165 -26.22 51.15 1.30
CA PHE A 165 -25.78 52.46 0.83
C PHE A 165 -26.88 53.18 0.05
N VAL A 166 -27.51 52.49 -0.90
CA VAL A 166 -28.59 53.06 -1.73
C VAL A 166 -29.81 53.35 -0.88
N GLN A 167 -30.15 52.47 0.06
CA GLN A 167 -31.25 52.69 0.99
C GLN A 167 -31.01 53.93 1.86
N ASN A 168 -29.78 54.18 2.32
CA ASN A 168 -29.44 55.36 3.12
C ASN A 168 -29.39 56.65 2.29
N VAL A 169 -28.80 56.63 1.09
CA VAL A 169 -28.66 57.82 0.24
C VAL A 169 -30.00 58.24 -0.39
N THR A 170 -30.85 57.27 -0.70
CA THR A 170 -32.12 57.50 -1.41
C THR A 170 -33.31 57.64 -0.46
N GLN A 171 -33.07 57.65 0.86
CA GLN A 171 -34.11 57.94 1.84
C GLN A 171 -34.77 59.28 1.49
N ASN A 172 -36.11 59.26 1.37
CA ASN A 172 -36.98 60.40 1.06
C ASN A 172 -36.93 60.95 -0.37
N GLN A 173 -36.27 60.27 -1.32
CA GLN A 173 -36.30 60.66 -2.74
C GLN A 173 -37.44 59.97 -3.50
N PRO A 174 -38.14 60.67 -4.41
CA PRO A 174 -39.04 60.01 -5.36
C PRO A 174 -38.24 59.03 -6.24
N PHE A 175 -38.84 57.88 -6.56
CA PHE A 175 -38.23 56.79 -7.35
C PHE A 175 -37.10 55.98 -6.68
N ALA A 176 -37.05 55.89 -5.35
CA ALA A 176 -36.06 55.07 -4.62
C ALA A 176 -35.94 53.61 -5.11
N PHE A 177 -37.04 53.02 -5.57
CA PHE A 177 -37.07 51.67 -6.13
C PHE A 177 -36.20 51.53 -7.41
N VAL A 178 -36.15 52.58 -8.26
CA VAL A 178 -35.37 52.55 -9.52
C VAL A 178 -33.88 52.51 -9.21
N TYR A 179 -33.43 53.35 -8.25
CA TYR A 179 -32.04 53.35 -7.79
C TYR A 179 -31.64 52.03 -7.15
N MET A 180 -32.54 51.38 -6.42
CA MET A 180 -32.31 50.04 -5.86
C MET A 180 -32.15 48.98 -6.96
N LEU A 181 -32.98 49.04 -8.00
CA LEU A 181 -32.92 48.09 -9.12
C LEU A 181 -31.62 48.25 -9.90
N ILE A 182 -31.21 49.49 -10.19
CA ILE A 182 -29.91 49.79 -10.82
C ILE A 182 -28.75 49.27 -9.95
N ALA A 183 -28.80 49.50 -8.63
CA ALA A 183 -27.76 49.07 -7.73
C ALA A 183 -27.63 47.55 -7.62
N VAL A 184 -28.75 46.81 -7.65
CA VAL A 184 -28.72 45.33 -7.67
C VAL A 184 -28.08 44.82 -8.95
N VAL A 185 -28.40 45.42 -10.11
CA VAL A 185 -27.80 45.04 -11.40
C VAL A 185 -26.30 45.33 -11.40
N VAL A 186 -25.88 46.52 -10.95
CA VAL A 186 -24.48 46.91 -10.84
C VAL A 186 -23.74 45.97 -9.87
N GLY A 187 -24.32 45.72 -8.69
CA GLY A 187 -23.77 44.80 -7.70
C GLY A 187 -23.58 43.40 -8.27
N PHE A 188 -24.52 42.89 -9.06
CA PHE A 188 -24.41 41.57 -9.70
C PHE A 188 -23.30 41.53 -10.77
N ILE A 189 -23.13 42.60 -11.54
CA ILE A 189 -22.03 42.73 -12.52
C ILE A 189 -20.67 42.67 -11.81
N PHE A 190 -20.53 43.33 -10.66
CA PHE A 190 -19.29 43.33 -9.87
C PHE A 190 -19.10 42.07 -9.00
N TYR A 191 -20.17 41.34 -8.69
CA TYR A 191 -20.12 40.13 -7.88
C TYR A 191 -19.22 39.05 -8.51
N ALA A 192 -19.39 38.77 -9.81
CA ALA A 192 -18.63 37.74 -10.50
C ALA A 192 -17.10 37.98 -10.52
N PRO A 193 -16.58 39.16 -10.91
CA PRO A 193 -15.14 39.43 -10.86
C PRO A 193 -14.61 39.48 -9.41
N PHE A 194 -15.36 40.06 -8.48
CA PHE A 194 -14.95 40.10 -7.06
C PHE A 194 -14.82 38.70 -6.47
N ARG A 195 -15.82 37.83 -6.71
CA ARG A 195 -15.79 36.44 -6.27
C ARG A 195 -14.56 35.70 -6.81
N ARG A 196 -14.19 35.86 -8.08
CA ARG A 196 -13.00 35.24 -8.68
C ARG A 196 -11.70 35.68 -7.99
N ILE A 197 -11.61 36.94 -7.58
CA ILE A 197 -10.43 37.46 -6.86
C ILE A 197 -10.33 36.79 -5.48
N ILE A 198 -11.44 36.73 -4.74
CA ILE A 198 -11.49 36.08 -3.42
C ILE A 198 -11.18 34.58 -3.54
N GLU A 199 -11.70 33.89 -4.55
CA GLU A 199 -11.42 32.48 -4.81
C GLU A 199 -9.92 32.23 -5.03
N LYS A 200 -9.26 33.02 -5.88
CA LYS A 200 -7.81 32.90 -6.09
C LYS A 200 -7.00 33.16 -4.81
N LEU A 201 -7.41 34.15 -4.02
CA LEU A 201 -6.75 34.48 -2.77
C LEU A 201 -6.87 33.33 -1.74
N PHE A 202 -8.08 32.78 -1.61
CA PHE A 202 -8.37 31.67 -0.70
C PHE A 202 -7.67 30.37 -1.11
N GLN A 203 -7.60 30.07 -2.41
CA GLN A 203 -6.84 28.92 -2.92
C GLN A 203 -5.38 29.02 -2.49
N ARG A 204 -4.75 30.18 -2.66
CA ARG A 204 -3.33 30.38 -2.29
C ARG A 204 -3.05 30.30 -0.78
N LEU A 205 -4.04 30.64 0.06
CA LEU A 205 -3.91 30.67 1.52
C LEU A 205 -4.25 29.34 2.21
N LEU A 206 -5.15 28.52 1.64
CA LEU A 206 -5.68 27.33 2.31
C LEU A 206 -5.35 26.01 1.60
N VAL A 207 -5.16 26.02 0.29
CA VAL A 207 -4.86 24.83 -0.50
C VAL A 207 -3.46 25.01 -1.05
N GLY A 208 -2.46 24.44 -0.37
CA GLY A 208 -1.07 24.49 -0.82
C GLY A 208 -0.96 24.12 -2.31
N GLU A 209 -0.02 24.74 -3.01
CA GLU A 209 0.20 24.54 -4.45
C GLU A 209 0.17 23.04 -4.79
N GLY A 210 -0.86 22.62 -5.52
CA GLY A 210 -0.98 21.23 -5.95
C GLY A 210 0.15 20.91 -6.91
N VAL A 211 0.98 19.93 -6.56
CA VAL A 211 1.99 19.38 -7.47
C VAL A 211 1.27 18.92 -8.74
N ASP A 212 1.73 19.37 -9.92
CA ASP A 212 1.19 18.93 -11.20
C ASP A 212 1.50 17.45 -11.41
N THR A 213 0.59 16.60 -10.92
CA THR A 213 0.73 15.15 -10.87
C THR A 213 0.97 14.58 -12.28
N SER A 214 0.44 15.25 -13.31
CA SER A 214 0.55 14.85 -14.71
C SER A 214 2.00 14.89 -15.21
N GLN A 215 2.78 15.90 -14.80
CA GLN A 215 4.18 16.03 -15.20
C GLN A 215 5.04 14.96 -14.52
N VAL A 216 4.80 14.72 -13.23
CA VAL A 216 5.53 13.68 -12.47
C VAL A 216 5.23 12.29 -13.01
N LEU A 217 3.97 11.99 -13.33
CA LEU A 217 3.58 10.72 -13.97
C LEU A 217 4.26 10.53 -15.34
N ARG A 218 4.40 11.60 -16.13
CA ARG A 218 5.06 11.54 -17.43
C ARG A 218 6.55 11.23 -17.30
N HIS A 219 7.25 11.94 -16.41
CA HIS A 219 8.67 11.67 -16.14
C HIS A 219 8.88 10.26 -15.59
N TYR A 220 8.03 9.84 -14.65
CA TYR A 220 8.05 8.48 -14.11
C TYR A 220 7.94 7.41 -15.21
N SER A 221 6.97 7.56 -16.12
CA SER A 221 6.77 6.63 -17.22
C SER A 221 8.01 6.55 -18.11
N GLN A 222 8.72 7.67 -18.36
CA GLN A 222 9.93 7.66 -19.18
C GLN A 222 11.13 7.02 -18.48
N ASP A 223 11.34 7.33 -17.20
CA ASP A 223 12.51 6.89 -16.44
C ASP A 223 12.45 5.39 -16.14
N ILE A 224 11.25 4.85 -15.90
CA ILE A 224 11.10 3.48 -15.43
C ILE A 224 11.46 2.42 -16.49
N TYR A 225 11.29 2.71 -17.79
CA TYR A 225 11.56 1.74 -18.86
C TYR A 225 13.05 1.43 -19.07
N GLN A 226 13.95 2.31 -18.62
CA GLN A 226 15.40 2.12 -18.78
C GLN A 226 16.01 1.31 -17.63
N ILE A 227 15.23 1.00 -16.59
CA ILE A 227 15.72 0.34 -15.39
C ILE A 227 15.74 -1.18 -15.61
N LEU A 228 16.94 -1.76 -15.49
CA LEU A 228 17.17 -3.20 -15.66
C LEU A 228 17.46 -3.92 -14.34
N ASP A 229 17.58 -3.18 -13.24
CA ASP A 229 17.85 -3.70 -11.91
C ASP A 229 16.67 -3.46 -10.96
N VAL A 230 16.29 -4.48 -10.20
CA VAL A 230 15.09 -4.42 -9.36
C VAL A 230 15.30 -3.54 -8.12
N GLN A 231 16.53 -3.42 -7.62
CA GLN A 231 16.86 -2.54 -6.49
C GLN A 231 16.75 -1.07 -6.93
N GLN A 232 17.27 -0.73 -8.11
CA GLN A 232 17.12 0.59 -8.71
C GLN A 232 15.66 0.91 -9.02
N LEU A 233 14.89 -0.08 -9.51
CA LEU A 233 13.45 0.08 -9.77
C LEU A 233 12.71 0.43 -8.48
N SER A 234 12.97 -0.29 -7.39
CA SER A 234 12.38 0.01 -6.08
C SER A 234 12.72 1.43 -5.63
N GLN A 235 13.97 1.88 -5.81
CA GLN A 235 14.39 3.23 -5.45
C GLN A 235 13.63 4.32 -6.22
N VAL A 236 13.45 4.15 -7.53
CA VAL A 236 12.72 5.11 -8.35
C VAL A 236 11.23 5.11 -8.01
N VAL A 237 10.59 3.94 -7.93
CA VAL A 237 9.15 3.82 -7.61
C VAL A 237 8.83 4.43 -6.24
N ILE A 238 9.56 4.03 -5.21
CA ILE A 238 9.32 4.54 -3.85
C ILE A 238 9.79 5.99 -3.72
N GLY A 239 10.85 6.40 -4.42
CA GLY A 239 11.32 7.78 -4.46
C GLY A 239 10.26 8.72 -5.03
N THR A 240 9.70 8.40 -6.20
CA THR A 240 8.60 9.17 -6.81
C THR A 240 7.37 9.23 -5.90
N LEU A 241 7.02 8.12 -5.23
CA LEU A 241 5.94 8.12 -4.24
C LEU A 241 6.27 8.97 -3.01
N SER A 242 7.54 9.02 -2.58
CA SER A 242 8.01 9.90 -1.51
C SER A 242 7.88 11.37 -1.89
N ASP A 243 8.24 11.73 -3.12
CA ASP A 243 8.14 13.10 -3.62
C ASP A 243 6.67 13.55 -3.76
N LEU A 244 5.78 12.66 -4.20
CA LEU A 244 4.37 12.97 -4.42
C LEU A 244 3.53 12.97 -3.15
N LEU A 245 3.82 12.06 -2.21
CA LEU A 245 2.94 11.77 -1.06
C LEU A 245 3.60 11.99 0.31
N ASP A 246 4.86 12.44 0.32
CA ASP A 246 5.67 12.71 1.52
C ASP A 246 5.74 11.52 2.49
N VAL A 247 6.05 10.35 1.93
CA VAL A 247 6.10 9.07 2.67
C VAL A 247 7.45 8.84 3.31
N GLN A 248 7.48 8.22 4.49
CA GLN A 248 8.71 7.98 5.28
C GLN A 248 9.36 6.63 5.03
N ARG A 249 8.61 5.70 4.44
CA ARG A 249 9.01 4.30 4.33
C ARG A 249 8.35 3.68 3.11
N GLY A 250 9.07 2.81 2.41
CA GLY A 250 8.50 2.04 1.33
C GLY A 250 9.45 0.99 0.77
N ALA A 251 8.85 -0.06 0.21
CA ALA A 251 9.57 -1.15 -0.43
C ALA A 251 8.76 -1.71 -1.60
N LEU A 252 9.48 -2.21 -2.61
CA LEU A 252 8.91 -3.09 -3.61
C LEU A 252 9.05 -4.53 -3.14
N MET A 253 7.94 -5.21 -2.88
CA MET A 253 7.91 -6.62 -2.48
C MET A 253 7.76 -7.49 -3.72
N LEU A 254 8.76 -8.33 -3.99
CA LEU A 254 8.73 -9.28 -5.09
C LEU A 254 7.99 -10.54 -4.70
N ILE A 255 7.05 -10.94 -5.54
CA ILE A 255 6.34 -12.22 -5.38
C ILE A 255 6.89 -13.21 -6.38
N ASN A 256 7.27 -14.39 -5.88
CA ASN A 256 7.60 -15.54 -6.69
C ASN A 256 6.65 -16.69 -6.32
N ASN A 257 6.08 -17.34 -7.34
CA ASN A 257 5.19 -18.47 -7.17
C ASN A 257 5.97 -19.77 -7.30
N ASN A 258 6.11 -20.50 -6.19
CA ASN A 258 6.75 -21.80 -6.15
C ASN A 258 5.68 -22.90 -5.98
N GLN A 259 6.02 -24.16 -6.32
CA GLN A 259 5.10 -25.29 -6.13
C GLN A 259 4.57 -25.45 -4.68
N ASN A 260 5.34 -24.97 -3.69
CA ASN A 260 5.00 -25.03 -2.26
C ASN A 260 4.34 -23.75 -1.71
N GLY A 261 4.07 -22.74 -2.53
CA GLY A 261 3.46 -21.47 -2.12
C GLY A 261 4.18 -20.24 -2.67
N TYR A 262 3.89 -19.07 -2.09
CA TYR A 262 4.43 -17.80 -2.55
C TYR A 262 5.62 -17.37 -1.69
N THR A 263 6.71 -16.96 -2.32
CA THR A 263 7.82 -16.31 -1.62
C THR A 263 7.72 -14.81 -1.82
N ILE A 264 7.67 -14.04 -0.72
CA ILE A 264 7.76 -12.59 -0.75
C ILE A 264 9.17 -12.16 -0.36
N ALA A 265 9.81 -11.37 -1.22
CA ALA A 265 11.11 -10.77 -0.98
C ALA A 265 11.00 -9.23 -0.99
N PRO A 266 11.12 -8.56 0.16
CA PRO A 266 11.08 -7.10 0.25
C PRO A 266 12.38 -6.48 -0.29
N ILE A 267 12.27 -5.53 -1.21
CA ILE A 267 13.37 -4.72 -1.73
C ILE A 267 13.18 -3.29 -1.20
N PRO A 268 13.80 -2.94 -0.07
CA PRO A 268 13.59 -1.64 0.55
C PRO A 268 14.26 -0.53 -0.24
N ALA A 269 13.58 0.61 -0.30
CA ALA A 269 14.08 1.83 -0.93
C ALA A 269 14.14 3.00 0.06
N LEU A 270 13.18 3.08 0.98
CA LEU A 270 13.09 4.17 1.95
C LEU A 270 12.74 3.64 3.35
N GLY A 271 13.43 4.15 4.37
CA GLY A 271 13.24 3.74 5.76
C GLY A 271 13.96 2.43 6.13
N ALA A 272 14.08 2.16 7.42
CA ALA A 272 14.66 0.92 7.93
C ALA A 272 13.62 -0.21 7.86
N ILE A 273 13.76 -1.08 6.87
CA ILE A 273 12.84 -2.19 6.60
C ILE A 273 13.63 -3.50 6.60
N ASN A 274 13.06 -4.52 7.22
CA ASN A 274 13.65 -5.86 7.26
C ASN A 274 13.68 -6.47 5.84
N ARG A 275 14.85 -6.97 5.41
CA ARG A 275 15.06 -7.60 4.09
C ARG A 275 14.76 -9.10 4.07
N GLN A 276 14.34 -9.68 5.19
CA GLN A 276 14.07 -11.11 5.30
C GLN A 276 12.93 -11.53 4.37
N LYS A 277 13.18 -12.62 3.63
CA LYS A 277 12.19 -13.26 2.77
C LYS A 277 11.24 -14.07 3.62
N THR A 278 9.96 -14.03 3.28
CA THR A 278 8.91 -14.79 3.96
C THR A 278 8.21 -15.71 2.97
N GLN A 279 7.97 -16.96 3.38
CA GLN A 279 7.17 -17.90 2.60
C GLN A 279 5.73 -17.87 3.09
N LEU A 280 4.80 -17.79 2.14
CA LEU A 280 3.37 -17.83 2.35
C LEU A 280 2.78 -19.11 1.78
N PRO A 281 1.76 -19.67 2.45
CA PRO A 281 1.07 -20.83 1.94
C PRO A 281 0.37 -20.51 0.60
N PRO A 282 0.14 -21.52 -0.27
CA PRO A 282 -0.51 -21.34 -1.58
C PRO A 282 -1.92 -20.72 -1.49
N LYS A 283 -2.61 -20.94 -0.36
CA LYS A 283 -3.96 -20.39 -0.08
C LYS A 283 -3.93 -19.15 0.84
N SER A 284 -2.85 -18.37 0.80
CA SER A 284 -2.76 -17.13 1.57
C SER A 284 -3.88 -16.15 1.18
N LEU A 285 -4.66 -15.73 2.18
CA LEU A 285 -5.75 -14.76 1.99
C LEU A 285 -5.21 -13.39 1.51
N PHE A 286 -4.02 -13.00 1.95
CA PHE A 286 -3.37 -11.75 1.54
C PHE A 286 -3.11 -11.72 0.03
N ILE A 287 -2.43 -12.75 -0.49
CA ILE A 287 -2.12 -12.88 -1.93
C ILE A 287 -3.41 -13.00 -2.73
N LYS A 288 -4.36 -13.82 -2.28
CA LYS A 288 -5.65 -14.01 -2.95
C LYS A 288 -6.40 -12.69 -3.09
N THR A 289 -6.42 -11.89 -2.03
CA THR A 289 -7.11 -10.59 -2.01
C THR A 289 -6.48 -9.63 -3.02
N LEU A 290 -5.16 -9.47 -2.98
CA LEU A 290 -4.44 -8.58 -3.89
C LEU A 290 -4.59 -9.01 -5.36
N SER A 291 -4.49 -10.31 -5.63
CA SER A 291 -4.65 -10.87 -6.97
C SER A 291 -6.08 -10.81 -7.51
N GLN A 292 -7.11 -10.87 -6.66
CA GLN A 292 -8.51 -10.82 -7.12
C GLN A 292 -9.02 -9.39 -7.22
N MET A 293 -8.72 -8.54 -6.23
CA MET A 293 -9.31 -7.20 -6.13
C MET A 293 -8.62 -6.18 -7.05
N HIS A 294 -7.34 -6.40 -7.41
CA HIS A 294 -6.55 -5.45 -8.21
C HIS A 294 -6.61 -4.01 -7.67
N GLN A 295 -6.68 -3.86 -6.34
CA GLN A 295 -6.84 -2.58 -5.67
C GLN A 295 -5.87 -2.48 -4.49
N PRO A 296 -5.47 -1.24 -4.12
CA PRO A 296 -4.69 -1.01 -2.92
C PRO A 296 -5.39 -1.59 -1.68
N LEU A 297 -4.67 -2.40 -0.92
CA LEU A 297 -5.12 -2.98 0.33
C LEU A 297 -4.53 -2.20 1.50
N LEU A 298 -5.39 -1.75 2.41
CA LEU A 298 -4.95 -0.97 3.57
C LEU A 298 -4.58 -1.90 4.72
N GLN A 299 -3.51 -1.57 5.47
CA GLN A 299 -3.14 -2.29 6.70
C GLN A 299 -4.30 -2.33 7.71
N TYR A 300 -5.09 -1.26 7.77
CA TYR A 300 -6.32 -1.20 8.56
C TYR A 300 -7.29 -2.34 8.24
N GLU A 301 -7.51 -2.64 6.96
CA GLU A 301 -8.45 -3.68 6.56
C GLU A 301 -7.94 -5.05 7.06
N LEU A 302 -6.64 -5.29 6.98
CA LEU A 302 -6.01 -6.53 7.46
C LEU A 302 -6.10 -6.73 8.98
N ASP A 303 -6.06 -5.63 9.74
CA ASP A 303 -6.09 -5.67 11.20
C ASP A 303 -7.52 -5.75 11.77
N PHE A 304 -8.50 -5.10 11.13
CA PHE A 304 -9.83 -4.90 11.73
C PHE A 304 -10.99 -5.52 10.95
N ASN A 305 -10.86 -5.80 9.65
CA ASN A 305 -11.95 -6.44 8.91
C ASN A 305 -12.01 -7.93 9.24
N ARG A 306 -13.21 -8.39 9.61
CA ARG A 306 -13.51 -9.77 10.00
C ARG A 306 -13.15 -10.78 8.91
N ASP A 307 -13.21 -10.38 7.65
CA ASP A 307 -12.82 -11.23 6.52
C ASP A 307 -11.36 -11.67 6.61
N TYR A 308 -10.49 -10.87 7.24
CA TYR A 308 -9.08 -11.18 7.48
C TYR A 308 -8.80 -11.68 8.90
N ALA A 309 -9.83 -12.04 9.68
CA ALA A 309 -9.63 -12.61 11.01
C ALA A 309 -8.86 -13.94 10.95
N SER A 310 -9.02 -14.70 9.85
CA SER A 310 -8.33 -15.97 9.59
C SER A 310 -6.96 -15.82 8.93
N LEU A 311 -6.38 -14.60 8.88
CA LEU A 311 -5.01 -14.43 8.42
C LEU A 311 -4.06 -15.20 9.34
N ASP A 312 -3.06 -15.86 8.76
CA ASP A 312 -2.05 -16.58 9.55
C ASP A 312 -1.37 -15.62 10.54
N PRO A 313 -1.28 -15.98 11.85
CA PRO A 313 -0.59 -15.17 12.85
C PRO A 313 0.84 -14.80 12.46
N ALA A 314 1.58 -15.68 11.79
CA ALA A 314 2.95 -15.39 11.35
C ALA A 314 2.98 -14.29 10.29
N ILE A 315 2.02 -14.31 9.34
CA ILE A 315 1.89 -13.27 8.31
C ILE A 315 1.49 -11.95 8.96
N ARG A 316 0.53 -11.96 9.90
CA ARG A 316 0.09 -10.74 10.59
C ARG A 316 1.24 -10.07 11.33
N SER A 317 2.02 -10.83 12.09
CA SER A 317 3.20 -10.30 12.80
C SER A 317 4.24 -9.73 11.83
N TRP A 318 4.49 -10.42 10.71
CA TRP A 318 5.42 -9.95 9.68
C TRP A 318 4.96 -8.64 9.01
N LEU A 319 3.68 -8.53 8.67
CA LEU A 319 3.10 -7.29 8.11
C LEU A 319 3.18 -6.13 9.12
N GLN A 320 2.95 -6.40 10.41
CA GLN A 320 3.06 -5.40 11.47
C GLN A 320 4.51 -4.94 11.67
N GLU A 321 5.50 -5.84 11.59
CA GLU A 321 6.92 -5.51 11.68
C GLU A 321 7.37 -4.61 10.52
N MET A 322 6.83 -4.83 9.32
CA MET A 322 7.08 -3.96 8.16
C MET A 322 6.61 -2.51 8.39
N ALA A 323 5.56 -2.34 9.20
CA ALA A 323 4.94 -1.05 9.52
C ALA A 323 4.64 -0.22 8.26
N MET A 324 3.88 -0.87 7.36
CA MET A 324 3.34 -0.28 6.13
C MET A 324 1.86 0.06 6.32
N ASP A 325 1.36 1.06 5.60
CA ASP A 325 -0.04 1.50 5.65
C ASP A 325 -0.83 0.99 4.43
N VAL A 326 -0.18 0.87 3.27
CA VAL A 326 -0.83 0.51 2.00
C VAL A 326 0.01 -0.52 1.25
N TYR A 327 -0.67 -1.51 0.67
CA TYR A 327 -0.11 -2.55 -0.20
C TYR A 327 -0.78 -2.46 -1.57
N VAL A 328 -0.03 -2.07 -2.59
CA VAL A 328 -0.54 -1.83 -3.94
C VAL A 328 -0.06 -2.95 -4.86
N PRO A 329 -0.98 -3.72 -5.48
CA PRO A 329 -0.60 -4.85 -6.29
C PRO A 329 0.00 -4.43 -7.64
N VAL A 330 1.10 -5.07 -8.04
CA VAL A 330 1.73 -4.96 -9.36
C VAL A 330 1.42 -6.25 -10.12
N ILE A 331 0.47 -6.19 -11.06
CA ILE A 331 -0.12 -7.37 -11.70
C ILE A 331 0.20 -7.38 -13.19
N ALA A 332 0.80 -8.46 -13.67
CA ALA A 332 1.04 -8.70 -15.09
C ALA A 332 0.10 -9.79 -15.61
N THR A 333 -0.75 -9.48 -16.59
CA THR A 333 -1.60 -10.47 -17.28
C THR A 333 -2.28 -11.45 -16.31
N ASN A 334 -2.82 -10.92 -15.20
CA ASN A 334 -3.52 -11.65 -14.12
C ASN A 334 -2.65 -12.42 -13.10
N ASN A 335 -1.32 -12.30 -13.17
CA ASN A 335 -0.38 -12.81 -12.17
C ASN A 335 0.15 -11.68 -11.30
N LEU A 336 0.12 -11.87 -9.98
CA LEU A 336 0.66 -10.92 -9.02
C LEU A 336 2.19 -11.05 -8.98
N GLU A 337 2.88 -10.16 -9.68
CA GLU A 337 4.35 -10.14 -9.80
C GLU A 337 5.02 -9.45 -8.61
N GLY A 338 4.35 -8.46 -8.02
CA GLY A 338 4.87 -7.73 -6.87
C GLY A 338 3.82 -6.93 -6.13
N VAL A 339 4.25 -6.31 -5.04
CA VAL A 339 3.44 -5.40 -4.22
C VAL A 339 4.30 -4.20 -3.87
N ILE A 340 3.83 -3.01 -4.22
CA ILE A 340 4.42 -1.76 -3.73
C ILE A 340 3.84 -1.53 -2.33
N ALA A 341 4.70 -1.59 -1.31
CA ALA A 341 4.31 -1.36 0.07
C ALA A 341 4.78 0.03 0.50
N VAL A 342 3.84 0.83 0.99
CA VAL A 342 4.07 2.23 1.36
C VAL A 342 3.70 2.43 2.83
N GLY A 343 4.61 3.02 3.59
CA GLY A 343 4.43 3.32 5.01
C GLY A 343 3.65 4.61 5.25
N PRO A 344 3.60 5.11 6.50
CA PRO A 344 2.86 6.32 6.82
C PRO A 344 3.49 7.58 6.20
N LYS A 345 2.63 8.58 5.94
CA LYS A 345 3.06 9.93 5.55
C LYS A 345 3.71 10.66 6.72
N LYS A 346 4.62 11.60 6.44
CA LYS A 346 5.19 12.49 7.47
C LYS A 346 4.12 13.31 8.20
N SER A 347 3.06 13.70 7.51
CA SER A 347 1.93 14.44 8.08
C SER A 347 1.10 13.63 9.07
N GLY A 348 1.24 12.29 9.09
CA GLY A 348 0.41 11.38 9.87
C GLY A 348 -1.04 11.31 9.39
N VAL A 349 -1.36 11.86 8.22
CA VAL A 349 -2.70 11.82 7.61
C VAL A 349 -2.82 10.56 6.73
N PRO A 350 -3.98 9.86 6.68
CA PRO A 350 -4.15 8.66 5.87
C PRO A 350 -4.14 9.04 4.39
N TYR A 351 -3.95 8.01 3.58
CA TYR A 351 -4.09 8.13 2.14
C TYR A 351 -5.55 8.36 1.73
N GLN A 352 -5.73 9.38 0.90
CA GLN A 352 -6.98 9.76 0.28
C GLN A 352 -7.26 8.85 -0.93
N PRO A 353 -8.53 8.70 -1.35
CA PRO A 353 -8.87 7.86 -2.50
C PRO A 353 -8.10 8.20 -3.78
N GLY A 354 -7.92 9.50 -4.07
CA GLY A 354 -7.15 9.92 -5.26
C GLY A 354 -5.66 9.60 -5.17
N GLU A 355 -5.10 9.51 -3.96
CA GLU A 355 -3.70 9.11 -3.77
C GLU A 355 -3.53 7.60 -3.90
N LEU A 356 -4.51 6.82 -3.43
CA LEU A 356 -4.55 5.37 -3.65
C LEU A 356 -4.68 5.04 -5.15
N GLU A 357 -5.51 5.80 -5.87
CA GLU A 357 -5.64 5.70 -7.33
C GLU A 357 -4.32 6.06 -8.03
N LEU A 358 -3.65 7.14 -7.61
CA LEU A 358 -2.33 7.50 -8.11
C LEU A 358 -1.30 6.39 -7.87
N MET A 359 -1.27 5.80 -6.68
CA MET A 359 -0.37 4.66 -6.42
C MET A 359 -0.68 3.47 -7.33
N GLN A 360 -1.97 3.18 -7.59
CA GLN A 360 -2.36 2.10 -8.50
C GLN A 360 -1.90 2.41 -9.93
N ILE A 361 -2.06 3.64 -10.41
CA ILE A 361 -1.56 4.06 -11.73
C ILE A 361 -0.05 3.85 -11.83
N LEU A 362 0.71 4.25 -10.81
CA LEU A 362 2.16 4.04 -10.77
C LEU A 362 2.50 2.54 -10.72
N ALA A 363 1.76 1.74 -9.96
CA ALA A 363 1.94 0.29 -9.90
C ALA A 363 1.72 -0.38 -11.27
N ASP A 364 0.66 0.00 -11.98
CA ASP A 364 0.33 -0.51 -13.31
C ASP A 364 1.43 -0.18 -14.32
N GLN A 365 2.00 1.03 -14.26
CA GLN A 365 3.15 1.43 -15.10
C GLN A 365 4.45 0.69 -14.71
N THR A 366 4.58 0.29 -13.44
CA THR A 366 5.75 -0.43 -12.92
C THR A 366 5.85 -1.85 -13.44
N VAL A 367 4.72 -2.47 -13.83
CA VAL A 367 4.65 -3.87 -14.25
C VAL A 367 5.68 -4.20 -15.33
N VAL A 368 5.72 -3.38 -16.40
CA VAL A 368 6.60 -3.64 -17.56
C VAL A 368 8.07 -3.55 -17.18
N ALA A 369 8.44 -2.52 -16.42
CA ALA A 369 9.82 -2.36 -15.95
C ALA A 369 10.24 -3.45 -14.97
N LEU A 370 9.32 -3.90 -14.10
CA LEU A 370 9.57 -5.01 -13.19
C LEU A 370 9.81 -6.32 -13.95
N GLN A 371 8.99 -6.60 -14.97
CA GLN A 371 9.18 -7.77 -15.83
C GLN A 371 10.53 -7.70 -16.56
N ASN A 372 10.88 -6.53 -17.11
CA ASN A 372 12.16 -6.33 -17.79
C ASN A 372 13.33 -6.55 -16.83
N ALA A 373 13.31 -5.94 -15.64
CA ALA A 373 14.37 -6.10 -14.65
C ALA A 373 14.53 -7.55 -14.17
N ARG A 374 13.41 -8.28 -13.97
CA ARG A 374 13.43 -9.71 -13.65
C ARG A 374 14.03 -10.54 -14.79
N LEU A 375 13.60 -10.30 -16.02
CA LEU A 375 14.09 -11.01 -17.19
C LEU A 375 15.59 -10.79 -17.38
N TYR A 376 16.07 -9.55 -17.24
CA TYR A 376 17.49 -9.23 -17.30
C TYR A 376 18.30 -9.91 -16.19
N SER A 377 17.79 -9.91 -14.95
CA SER A 377 18.42 -10.62 -13.85
C SER A 377 18.50 -12.13 -14.12
N GLU A 378 17.47 -12.73 -14.71
CA GLU A 378 17.44 -14.16 -15.05
C GLU A 378 18.42 -14.48 -16.18
N LEU A 379 18.44 -13.68 -17.24
CA LEU A 379 19.41 -13.79 -18.33
C LEU A 379 20.86 -13.68 -17.83
N GLY A 380 21.13 -12.76 -16.90
CA GLY A 380 22.44 -12.63 -16.26
C GLY A 380 22.85 -13.89 -15.50
N GLN A 381 21.93 -14.47 -14.72
CA GLN A 381 22.18 -15.73 -14.00
C GLN A 381 22.40 -16.91 -14.95
N GLN A 382 21.61 -17.00 -16.03
CA GLN A 382 21.77 -18.05 -17.03
C GLN A 382 23.09 -17.94 -17.79
N ASN A 383 23.50 -16.73 -18.19
CA ASN A 383 24.78 -16.49 -18.86
C ASN A 383 25.98 -16.87 -17.97
N GLU A 384 25.94 -16.51 -16.69
CA GLU A 384 27.00 -16.89 -15.75
C GLU A 384 27.05 -18.41 -15.53
N LYS A 385 25.89 -19.08 -15.49
CA LYS A 385 25.81 -20.54 -15.42
C LYS A 385 26.41 -21.20 -16.67
N ILE A 386 26.07 -20.71 -17.86
CA ILE A 386 26.63 -21.19 -19.14
C ILE A 386 28.15 -20.98 -19.17
N ARG A 387 28.63 -19.82 -18.72
CA ARG A 387 30.07 -19.52 -18.64
C ARG A 387 30.81 -20.51 -17.76
N ARG A 388 30.26 -20.83 -16.58
CA ARG A 388 30.83 -21.84 -15.68
C ARG A 388 30.84 -23.24 -16.30
N LEU A 389 29.76 -23.63 -16.96
CA LEU A 389 29.67 -24.91 -17.65
C LEU A 389 30.69 -25.02 -18.80
N ASN A 390 30.87 -23.96 -19.58
CA ASN A 390 31.89 -23.94 -20.63
C ASN A 390 33.31 -24.07 -20.07
N LEU A 391 33.62 -23.40 -18.96
CA LEU A 391 34.93 -23.54 -18.30
C LEU A 391 35.17 -24.98 -17.81
N ASP A 392 34.15 -25.62 -17.24
CA ASP A 392 34.23 -27.02 -16.79
C ASP A 392 34.43 -27.98 -17.99
N LEU A 393 33.66 -27.80 -19.08
CA LEU A 393 33.79 -28.60 -20.29
C LEU A 393 35.18 -28.49 -20.92
N THR A 394 35.74 -27.28 -21.01
CA THR A 394 37.11 -27.08 -21.52
C THR A 394 38.13 -27.80 -20.64
N GLY A 395 38.00 -27.70 -19.31
CA GLY A 395 38.87 -28.42 -18.39
C GLY A 395 38.74 -29.94 -18.48
N GLN A 396 37.55 -30.47 -18.77
CA GLN A 396 37.34 -31.89 -19.03
C GLN A 396 37.98 -32.33 -20.35
N ASN A 397 37.85 -31.54 -21.41
CA ASN A 397 38.49 -31.83 -22.71
C ASN A 397 40.01 -31.86 -22.60
N GLU A 398 40.63 -30.89 -21.91
CA GLU A 398 42.08 -30.90 -21.68
C GLU A 398 42.53 -32.16 -20.93
N ARG A 399 41.78 -32.58 -19.91
CA ARG A 399 42.06 -33.83 -19.19
C ARG A 399 41.93 -35.07 -20.09
N LEU A 400 40.93 -35.09 -20.96
CA LEU A 400 40.74 -36.17 -21.93
C LEU A 400 41.89 -36.21 -22.93
N GLU A 401 42.34 -35.07 -23.46
CA GLU A 401 43.49 -35.00 -24.38
C GLU A 401 44.78 -35.47 -23.71
N ILE A 402 45.02 -35.07 -22.46
CA ILE A 402 46.18 -35.56 -21.68
C ILE A 402 46.09 -37.07 -21.48
N MET A 403 44.92 -37.58 -21.09
CA MET A 403 44.70 -39.01 -20.90
C MET A 403 44.93 -39.80 -22.19
N ASP A 404 44.45 -39.28 -23.33
CA ASP A 404 44.59 -39.93 -24.63
C ASP A 404 46.05 -39.94 -25.11
N ARG A 405 46.80 -38.85 -24.86
CA ARG A 405 48.24 -38.80 -25.11
C ARG A 405 49.00 -39.80 -24.23
N VAL A 406 48.75 -39.81 -22.92
CA VAL A 406 49.39 -40.75 -21.99
C VAL A 406 49.10 -42.20 -22.39
N LYS A 407 47.87 -42.49 -22.82
CA LYS A 407 47.49 -43.81 -23.33
C LYS A 407 48.27 -44.18 -24.60
N SER A 408 48.37 -43.26 -25.55
CA SER A 408 49.11 -43.48 -26.81
C SER A 408 50.61 -43.68 -26.58
N ASP A 409 51.21 -42.89 -25.70
CA ASP A 409 52.62 -43.02 -25.29
C ASP A 409 52.85 -44.38 -24.63
N PHE A 410 51.98 -44.77 -23.69
CA PHE A 410 52.02 -46.09 -23.05
C PHE A 410 51.94 -47.24 -24.07
N ILE A 411 50.99 -47.21 -25.00
CA ILE A 411 50.84 -48.25 -26.03
C ILE A 411 52.08 -48.32 -26.92
N THR A 412 52.66 -47.17 -27.28
CA THR A 412 53.87 -47.10 -28.14
C THR A 412 55.07 -47.70 -27.42
N ILE A 413 55.30 -47.31 -26.16
CA ILE A 413 56.40 -47.82 -25.33
C ILE A 413 56.24 -49.32 -25.10
N ALA A 414 55.06 -49.76 -24.63
CA ALA A 414 54.78 -51.18 -24.40
C ALA A 414 54.97 -52.00 -25.68
N SER A 415 54.52 -51.52 -26.84
CA SER A 415 54.71 -52.23 -28.11
C SER A 415 56.19 -52.38 -28.49
N HIS A 416 57.02 -51.36 -28.27
CA HIS A 416 58.46 -51.42 -28.53
C HIS A 416 59.19 -52.38 -27.59
N GLU A 417 58.88 -52.29 -26.29
CA GLU A 417 59.45 -53.15 -25.25
C GLU A 417 59.05 -54.62 -25.43
N LEU A 418 57.83 -54.91 -25.91
CA LEU A 418 57.39 -56.28 -26.20
C LEU A 418 57.96 -56.81 -27.52
N ARG A 419 58.09 -55.96 -28.56
CA ARG A 419 58.61 -56.39 -29.88
C ARG A 419 60.06 -56.84 -29.80
N THR A 420 60.89 -56.18 -28.98
CA THR A 420 62.32 -56.50 -28.86
C THR A 420 62.60 -57.94 -28.40
N PRO A 421 62.12 -58.41 -27.23
CA PRO A 421 62.27 -59.79 -26.79
C PRO A 421 61.55 -60.76 -27.71
N LEU A 422 60.39 -60.42 -28.28
CA LEU A 422 59.71 -61.27 -29.26
C LEU A 422 60.54 -61.48 -30.53
N THR A 423 61.20 -60.42 -31.01
CA THR A 423 62.11 -60.50 -32.17
C THR A 423 63.34 -61.35 -31.83
N GLN A 424 63.84 -61.28 -30.60
CA GLN A 424 64.92 -62.15 -30.13
C GLN A 424 64.47 -63.62 -30.10
N VAL A 425 63.32 -63.93 -29.49
CA VAL A 425 62.75 -65.28 -29.49
C VAL A 425 62.63 -65.80 -30.92
N LYS A 426 62.02 -65.02 -31.81
CA LYS A 426 61.83 -65.39 -33.21
C LYS A 426 63.15 -65.61 -33.95
N GLY A 427 64.11 -64.71 -33.80
CA GLY A 427 65.43 -64.82 -34.43
C GLY A 427 66.19 -66.07 -33.97
N TYR A 428 66.17 -66.36 -32.67
CA TYR A 428 66.78 -67.57 -32.14
C TYR A 428 66.04 -68.85 -32.58
N THR A 429 64.70 -68.83 -32.70
CA THR A 429 63.96 -69.97 -33.28
C THR A 429 64.25 -70.17 -34.76
N ASP A 430 64.43 -69.11 -35.53
CA ASP A 430 64.78 -69.18 -36.96
C ASP A 430 66.20 -69.76 -37.16
N ILE A 431 67.16 -69.33 -36.33
CA ILE A 431 68.52 -69.91 -36.29
C ILE A 431 68.46 -71.39 -35.91
N LEU A 432 67.69 -71.74 -34.88
CA LEU A 432 67.55 -73.13 -34.43
C LEU A 432 66.91 -74.01 -35.51
N ASN A 433 65.93 -73.48 -36.27
CA ASN A 433 65.28 -74.21 -37.36
C ASN A 433 66.23 -74.41 -38.56
N SER A 434 66.94 -73.36 -38.99
CA SER A 434 67.90 -73.46 -40.10
C SER A 434 69.08 -74.39 -39.80
N MET A 435 69.68 -74.30 -38.61
CA MET A 435 70.78 -75.19 -38.21
C MET A 435 70.34 -76.65 -38.03
N ASN A 436 69.06 -76.90 -37.71
CA ASN A 436 68.50 -78.24 -37.62
C ASN A 436 68.29 -78.89 -39.01
N GLU A 437 67.98 -78.09 -40.03
CA GLU A 437 67.88 -78.57 -41.42
C GLU A 437 69.25 -78.96 -42.00
N GLU A 438 70.33 -78.32 -41.58
CA GLU A 438 71.71 -78.59 -42.04
C GLU A 438 72.41 -79.77 -41.34
N SER A 439 71.78 -80.43 -40.36
CA SER A 439 72.32 -81.59 -39.62
C SER A 439 73.62 -81.34 -38.83
N ASP A 440 73.96 -80.09 -38.49
CA ASP A 440 75.26 -79.70 -37.93
C ASP A 440 75.17 -79.04 -36.54
N LEU A 441 74.31 -79.56 -35.66
CA LEU A 441 74.13 -79.00 -34.31
C LEU A 441 74.82 -79.82 -33.21
N SER A 442 75.81 -79.22 -32.55
CA SER A 442 76.29 -79.70 -31.26
C SER A 442 75.22 -79.48 -30.19
N ARG A 443 75.05 -80.46 -29.27
CA ARG A 443 74.15 -80.34 -28.10
C ARG A 443 74.40 -79.07 -27.28
N GLU A 444 75.63 -78.55 -27.31
CA GLU A 444 76.02 -77.34 -26.59
C GLU A 444 75.42 -76.07 -27.23
N GLN A 445 75.45 -75.97 -28.56
CA GLN A 445 74.88 -74.83 -29.32
C GLN A 445 73.36 -74.77 -29.19
N THR A 446 72.67 -75.92 -29.27
CA THR A 446 71.22 -75.98 -29.07
C THR A 446 70.84 -75.50 -27.66
N ARG A 447 71.62 -75.87 -26.64
CA ARG A 447 71.39 -75.46 -25.26
C ARG A 447 71.60 -73.96 -25.05
N GLU A 448 72.59 -73.38 -25.74
CA GLU A 448 72.83 -71.95 -25.72
C GLU A 448 71.67 -71.15 -26.35
N ILE A 449 71.19 -71.57 -27.52
CA ILE A 449 70.06 -70.93 -28.20
C ILE A 449 68.77 -71.05 -27.36
N ILE A 450 68.49 -72.23 -26.79
CA ILE A 450 67.34 -72.41 -25.88
C ILE A 450 67.47 -71.48 -24.66
N ASN A 451 68.66 -71.34 -24.08
CA ASN A 451 68.88 -70.41 -22.97
C ASN A 451 68.62 -68.95 -23.38
N HIS A 452 68.95 -68.55 -24.60
CA HIS A 452 68.64 -67.21 -25.10
C HIS A 452 67.14 -66.99 -25.32
N ILE A 453 66.41 -67.99 -25.81
CA ILE A 453 64.94 -67.96 -25.94
C ILE A 453 64.28 -67.86 -24.56
N ILE A 454 64.72 -68.66 -23.58
CA ILE A 454 64.19 -68.62 -22.21
C ILE A 454 64.41 -67.24 -21.60
N ARG A 455 65.62 -66.67 -21.68
CA ARG A 455 65.89 -65.31 -21.16
C ARG A 455 65.05 -64.22 -21.83
N ALA A 456 64.78 -64.36 -23.13
CA ALA A 456 63.91 -63.43 -23.84
C ALA A 456 62.43 -63.59 -23.43
N GLY A 457 62.00 -64.83 -23.16
CA GLY A 457 60.69 -65.13 -22.55
C GLY A 457 60.55 -64.57 -21.13
N ASP A 458 61.55 -64.76 -20.26
CA ASP A 458 61.58 -64.20 -18.90
C ASP A 458 61.51 -62.67 -18.92
N ARG A 459 62.16 -62.02 -19.91
CA ARG A 459 62.05 -60.57 -20.10
C ARG A 459 60.64 -60.13 -20.52
N LEU A 460 59.96 -60.92 -21.34
CA LEU A 460 58.56 -60.68 -21.72
C LEU A 460 57.63 -60.78 -20.51
N ASP A 461 57.84 -61.78 -19.66
CA ASP A 461 57.04 -62.02 -18.45
C ASP A 461 57.21 -60.91 -17.39
N VAL A 462 58.33 -60.20 -17.42
CA VAL A 462 58.56 -59.01 -16.57
C VAL A 462 57.90 -57.74 -17.13
N LEU A 463 57.60 -57.70 -18.43
CA LEU A 463 57.05 -56.55 -19.13
C LEU A 463 55.50 -56.54 -19.23
N ILE A 464 54.88 -57.72 -19.13
CA ILE A 464 53.43 -57.95 -19.17
C ILE A 464 52.88 -57.92 -17.75
#